data_AF-A0A842Y7Z7-F1
#
_entry.id   AF-A0A842Y7Z7-F1
#
_cell.length_a   1.000
_cell.length_b   1.000
_cell.length_c   1.000
_cell.angle_alpha   90.00
_cell.angle_beta   90.00
_cell.angle_gamma   90.00
#
_symmetry.space_group_name_H-M   'P 1'
#
loop_
_entity.id
_entity.type
_entity.pdbx_description
1 polymer ?
#
loop_
_entity_poly.entity_id
_entity_poly.type
_entity_poly.pdbx_seq_one_letter_code
_entity_poly.pdbx_strand_id
1 'polypeptide(L)' 'MTSKTITIREDIYNMLLSLKGTNESFSNYFERLIKSRINIDKLKEMRSSFEFKNKEALFEELSEKREEIRY' A
#
# COMPACT_ATOMS: atom_id res chain seq x y z
N MET A 1 20.71 20.73 -3.81
CA MET A 1 19.80 20.05 -2.87
C MET A 1 19.80 20.84 -1.58
N THR A 2 18.65 21.32 -1.12
CA THR A 2 18.52 21.94 0.20
C THR A 2 18.33 20.83 1.23
N SER A 3 19.23 20.75 2.21
CA SER A 3 19.10 19.81 3.33
C SER A 3 18.50 20.52 4.53
N LYS A 4 17.68 19.78 5.28
CA LYS A 4 17.18 20.20 6.59
C LYS A 4 17.54 19.10 7.59
N THR A 5 17.96 19.51 8.77
CA THR A 5 18.26 18.59 9.87
C THR A 5 17.02 18.41 10.72
N ILE A 6 16.67 17.17 11.03
CA ILE A 6 15.63 16.84 12.00
C ILE A 6 16.28 16.04 13.12
N THR A 7 15.81 16.25 14.34
CA THR A 7 16.24 15.46 15.50
C THR A 7 15.22 14.35 15.71
N ILE A 8 15.71 13.12 15.89
CA ILE A 8 14.90 11.94 16.15
C ILE A 8 15.50 11.20 17.33
N ARG A 9 14.64 10.49 18.07
CA ARG A 9 15.08 9.69 19.19
C ARG A 9 15.85 8.45 18.72
N GLU A 10 16.81 8.01 19.54
CA GLU A 10 17.70 6.88 19.26
C GLU A 10 16.94 5.57 19.01
N ASP A 11 15.89 5.29 19.78
CA ASP A 11 15.02 4.12 19.63
C ASP A 11 14.39 4.08 18.23
N ILE A 12 13.84 5.21 17.79
CA ILE A 12 13.22 5.37 16.48
C ILE A 12 14.25 5.29 15.36
N TYR A 13 15.44 5.87 15.54
CA TYR A 13 16.51 5.77 14.55
C TYR A 13 16.86 4.31 14.26
N ASN A 14 17.05 3.49 15.31
CA ASN A 14 17.37 2.08 15.17
C ASN A 14 16.25 1.27 14.49
N MET A 15 14.98 1.58 14.80
CA MET A 15 13.83 1.00 14.11
C MET A 15 13.77 1.37 12.63
N LEU A 16 14.07 2.62 12.29
CA LEU A 16 14.11 3.05 10.89
C LEU A 16 15.28 2.42 10.14
N LEU A 17 16.41 2.22 10.81
CA LEU A 17 17.59 1.58 10.25
C LEU A 17 17.30 0.12 9.83
N SER A 18 16.49 -0.60 10.62
CA SER A 18 16.13 -2.00 10.33
C SER A 18 15.12 -2.16 9.19
N LEU A 19 14.28 -1.14 8.97
CA LEU A 19 13.27 -1.13 7.89
C LEU A 19 13.83 -0.62 6.54
N LYS A 20 14.89 0.17 6.60
CA LYS A 20 15.55 0.78 5.45
C LYS A 20 16.33 -0.29 4.66
N GLY A 21 16.29 -0.22 3.32
CA GLY A 21 17.05 -1.13 2.47
C GLY A 21 18.58 -0.98 2.63
N THR A 22 19.31 -2.07 2.35
CA THR A 22 20.78 -2.05 2.20
C THR A 22 21.17 -1.03 1.13
N ASN A 23 21.94 0.00 1.50
CA ASN A 23 22.30 1.16 0.67
C ASN A 23 21.18 2.15 0.26
N GLU A 24 19.98 2.07 0.83
CA GLU A 24 19.00 3.16 0.65
C GLU A 24 19.45 4.42 1.41
N SER A 25 18.94 5.61 1.07
CA SER A 25 19.07 6.81 1.93
C SER A 25 17.79 7.02 2.73
N PHE A 26 17.84 7.69 3.88
CA PHE A 26 16.60 7.99 4.62
C PHE A 26 15.62 8.85 3.81
N SER A 27 16.12 9.78 2.99
CA SER A 27 15.28 10.56 2.08
C SER A 27 14.51 9.67 1.10
N ASN A 28 15.18 8.69 0.48
CA ASN A 28 14.54 7.76 -0.46
C ASN A 28 13.56 6.83 0.25
N TYR A 29 13.90 6.38 1.46
CA TYR A 29 13.00 5.57 2.30
C TYR A 29 11.71 6.31 2.64
N PHE A 30 11.81 7.57 3.09
CA PHE A 30 10.63 8.39 3.38
C PHE A 30 9.83 8.71 2.12
N GLU A 31 10.48 8.98 0.99
CA GLU A 31 9.80 9.18 -0.28
C GLU A 31 9.00 7.93 -0.69
N ARG A 32 9.59 6.74 -0.56
CA ARG A 32 8.93 5.46 -0.82
C ARG A 32 7.73 5.25 0.09
N LEU A 33 7.86 5.53 1.40
CA LEU A 33 6.75 5.44 2.34
C LEU A 33 5.60 6.37 1.96
N ILE A 34 5.88 7.65 1.66
CA ILE A 34 4.86 8.63 1.26
C ILE A 34 4.17 8.18 -0.04
N LYS A 35 4.93 7.78 -1.05
CA LYS A 35 4.39 7.29 -2.33
C LYS A 35 3.54 6.03 -2.16
N SER A 36 3.96 5.09 -1.31
CA SER A 36 3.19 3.87 -1.04
C SER A 36 1.84 4.17 -0.39
N ARG A 37 1.79 5.12 0.55
CA ARG A 37 0.56 5.54 1.22
C ARG A 37 -0.42 6.19 0.25
N ILE A 38 0.06 7.06 -0.64
CA ILE A 38 -0.75 7.67 -1.71
C ILE A 38 -1.44 6.60 -2.57
N ASN A 39 -0.75 5.50 -2.88
CA ASN A 39 -1.36 4.42 -3.66
C ASN A 39 -2.47 3.70 -2.89
N ILE A 40 -2.29 3.45 -1.59
CA ILE A 40 -3.32 2.84 -0.74
C ILE A 40 -4.54 3.75 -0.61
N ASP A 41 -4.31 5.05 -0.39
CA ASP A 41 -5.40 6.03 -0.24
C ASP A 41 -6.16 6.19 -1.56
N LYS A 42 -5.45 6.24 -2.71
CA LYS A 42 -6.09 6.18 -4.04
C LYS A 42 -6.89 4.90 -4.27
N LEU A 43 -6.38 3.74 -3.85
CA LEU A 43 -7.11 2.47 -3.96
C LEU A 43 -8.37 2.47 -3.08
N LYS A 44 -8.33 3.10 -1.90
CA LYS A 44 -9.52 3.28 -1.04
C LYS A 44 -10.54 4.20 -1.70
N GLU A 45 -10.10 5.31 -2.29
CA GLU A 45 -10.97 6.23 -3.04
C GLU A 45 -11.63 5.52 -4.24
N MET A 46 -10.87 4.76 -5.03
CA MET A 46 -11.40 3.97 -6.15
C MET A 46 -12.42 2.92 -5.69
N ARG A 47 -12.17 2.23 -4.57
CA ARG A 47 -13.11 1.27 -3.97
C ARG A 47 -14.41 1.93 -3.52
N SER A 48 -14.35 3.16 -3.03
CA SER A 48 -15.54 3.91 -2.61
C SER A 48 -16.40 4.36 -3.79
N SER A 49 -15.83 4.45 -4.99
CA SER A 49 -16.53 4.92 -6.20
C SER A 49 -17.16 3.80 -7.02
N PHE A 50 -17.01 2.54 -6.59
CA PHE A 50 -17.51 1.38 -7.33
C PHE A 50 -18.81 0.85 -6.70
N GLU A 51 -19.95 1.42 -7.09
CA GLU A 51 -21.25 0.81 -6.81
C GLU A 51 -21.46 -0.40 -7.74
N PHE A 52 -21.43 -1.60 -7.16
CA PHE A 52 -21.81 -2.82 -7.87
C PHE A 52 -23.32 -2.77 -8.14
N LYS A 53 -23.70 -2.37 -9.35
CA LYS A 53 -25.10 -2.29 -9.78
C LYS A 53 -25.86 -3.62 -9.72
N ASN A 54 -25.17 -4.75 -9.77
CA ASN A 54 -25.79 -6.07 -9.73
C ASN A 54 -24.87 -7.09 -9.05
N LYS A 55 -24.79 -6.98 -7.73
CA LYS A 55 -23.80 -7.68 -6.90
C LYS A 55 -24.11 -9.18 -6.81
N GLU A 56 -25.39 -9.58 -6.79
CA GLU A 56 -25.76 -10.99 -6.74
C GLU A 56 -25.34 -11.75 -8.00
N ALA A 57 -25.66 -11.22 -9.18
CA ALA A 57 -25.29 -11.85 -10.47
C ALA A 57 -23.78 -12.06 -10.62
N LEU A 58 -22.98 -11.12 -10.10
CA LEU A 58 -21.52 -11.19 -10.17
C LEU A 58 -20.94 -12.23 -9.19
N PHE A 59 -21.59 -12.44 -8.04
CA PHE A 59 -21.21 -13.53 -7.14
C PHE A 59 -21.61 -14.91 -7.67
N GLU A 60 -22.75 -15.00 -8.36
CA GLU A 60 -23.20 -16.21 -9.03
C GLU A 60 -22.20 -16.64 -10.12
N GLU A 61 -21.81 -15.72 -11.01
CA GLU A 61 -20.80 -15.98 -12.05
C GLU A 61 -19.43 -16.37 -11.47
N LEU A 62 -19.01 -15.74 -10.36
CA LEU A 62 -17.77 -16.11 -9.67
C LEU A 62 -17.86 -17.48 -8.99
N SER A 63 -19.04 -17.90 -8.55
CA SER A 63 -19.24 -19.20 -7.91
C SER A 63 -19.18 -20.33 -8.95
N GLU A 64 -19.84 -20.16 -10.10
CA GLU A 64 -19.80 -21.10 -11.22
C GLU A 64 -18.37 -21.30 -11.72
N LYS A 65 -17.63 -20.22 -11.99
CA LYS A 65 -16.22 -20.30 -12.40
C LYS A 65 -15.30 -20.95 -11.36
N ARG A 66 -15.66 -20.93 -10.08
CA ARG A 66 -14.89 -21.61 -9.02
C ARG A 66 -15.23 -23.10 -8.93
N GLU A 67 -16.43 -23.51 -9.32
CA GLU A 67 -16.76 -24.92 -9.44
C GLU A 67 -16.01 -25.58 -10.60
N GLU A 68 -15.85 -24.89 -11.73
CA GLU A 68 -15.07 -25.38 -12.88
C GLU A 68 -13.60 -25.66 -12.57
N ILE A 69 -13.02 -25.06 -11.52
CA ILE A 69 -11.62 -25.26 -11.09
C ILE A 69 -11.49 -26.43 -10.10
N ARG A 70 -12.58 -26.83 -9.44
CA ARG A 70 -12.58 -27.84 -8.38
C ARG A 70 -12.92 -29.25 -8.86
N TYR A 71 -13.33 -29.40 -10.11
CA TYR A 71 -13.63 -30.67 -10.76
C TYR A 71 -12.61 -31.03 -11.83
#